data_AF-A0A6P0VX44-F1
#
_entry.id   AF-A0A6P0VX44-F1
#
_cell.length_a   1.000
_cell.length_b   1.000
_cell.length_c   1.000
_cell.angle_alpha   90.00
_cell.angle_beta   90.00
_cell.angle_gamma   90.00
#
_symmetry.space_group_name_H-M   'P 1'
#
loop_
_entity.id
_entity.type
_entity.pdbx_description
1 polymer ?
#
loop_
_entity_poly.entity_id
_entity_poly.type
_entity_poly.pdbx_seq_one_letter_code
_entity_poly.pdbx_strand_id
1 'polypeptide(L)'
;YIHGSPASRMLRSLQGGIEVCITVTMLDGLVLARSAFHHSMNYRSVVVFGKATVVTDSQQKLEALQAFTEHVIPGRWDEVRPPSRQELQGTLILSLPLAEASAKVRTGHPIDDEADYQLPVWAGIVPLHLAATEPVSDPRLPLEIPVPGYALNYCRCAPNSNS
;
A
#
# COMPACT_ATOMS: atom_id res chain seq x y z
N TYR A 1 -3.34 -0.18 -11.18
CA TYR A 1 -2.20 -0.01 -12.09
C TYR A 1 -0.90 -0.35 -11.36
N ILE A 2 0.16 -0.72 -12.09
CA ILE A 2 1.55 -0.82 -11.62
C ILE A 2 2.43 -0.03 -12.60
N HIS A 3 3.47 0.67 -12.14
CA HIS A 3 4.41 1.36 -13.03
C HIS A 3 5.87 1.04 -12.69
N GLY A 4 6.77 1.31 -13.63
CA GLY A 4 8.21 1.29 -13.37
C GLY A 4 9.04 1.35 -14.65
N SER A 5 10.34 1.09 -14.51
CA SER A 5 11.27 1.11 -15.63
C SER A 5 10.94 0.01 -16.66
N PRO A 6 10.92 0.31 -17.97
CA PRO A 6 10.89 -0.70 -19.04
C PRO A 6 12.06 -1.70 -18.97
N ALA A 7 13.16 -1.33 -18.29
CA ALA A 7 14.30 -2.20 -18.05
C ALA A 7 14.06 -3.24 -16.92
N SER A 8 12.94 -3.17 -16.19
CA SER A 8 12.57 -4.16 -15.17
C SER A 8 12.25 -5.52 -15.78
N ARG A 9 12.97 -6.57 -15.35
CA ARG A 9 12.71 -7.96 -15.79
C ARG A 9 11.29 -8.40 -15.40
N MET A 10 10.86 -8.08 -14.18
CA MET A 10 9.52 -8.40 -13.70
C MET A 10 8.45 -7.77 -14.59
N LEU A 11 8.54 -6.46 -14.85
CA LEU A 11 7.52 -5.77 -15.65
C LEU A 11 7.51 -6.25 -17.11
N ARG A 12 8.66 -6.58 -17.70
CA ARG A 12 8.71 -7.19 -19.05
C ARG A 12 8.04 -8.55 -19.10
N SER A 13 8.24 -9.39 -18.09
CA SER A 13 7.56 -10.69 -18.03
C SER A 13 6.04 -10.50 -17.94
N LEU A 14 5.57 -9.57 -17.10
CA LEU A 14 4.15 -9.23 -16.99
C LEU A 14 3.57 -8.67 -18.29
N GLN A 15 4.31 -7.79 -18.98
CA GLN A 15 3.96 -7.31 -20.32
C GLN A 15 3.82 -8.47 -21.34
N GLY A 16 4.57 -9.55 -21.16
CA GLY A 16 4.47 -10.77 -21.96
C GLY A 16 3.19 -11.58 -21.72
N GLY A 17 2.32 -11.16 -20.79
CA GLY A 17 1.02 -11.79 -20.56
C GLY A 17 1.03 -13.00 -19.63
N ILE A 18 2.07 -13.16 -18.81
CA ILE A 18 2.08 -14.18 -17.75
C ILE A 18 1.03 -13.85 -16.68
N GLU A 19 0.55 -14.89 -15.99
CA GLU A 19 -0.29 -14.68 -14.82
C GLU A 19 0.53 -14.10 -13.66
N VAL A 20 -0.13 -13.21 -12.90
CA VAL A 20 0.44 -12.58 -11.72
C VAL A 20 -0.52 -12.71 -10.56
N CYS A 21 0.07 -12.87 -9.38
CA CYS A 21 -0.59 -12.80 -8.09
C CYS A 21 -0.08 -11.54 -7.38
N ILE A 22 -0.95 -10.55 -7.18
CA ILE A 22 -0.66 -9.36 -6.38
C ILE A 22 -1.22 -9.58 -4.99
N THR A 23 -0.36 -9.52 -3.98
CA THR A 23 -0.78 -9.57 -2.57
C THR A 23 -0.56 -8.21 -1.92
N VAL A 24 -1.59 -7.70 -1.25
CA VAL A 24 -1.50 -6.52 -0.39
C VAL A 24 -1.89 -6.94 1.01
N THR A 25 -1.06 -6.61 2.00
CA THR A 25 -1.29 -6.95 3.41
C THR A 25 -1.08 -5.73 4.29
N MET A 26 -2.01 -5.49 5.20
CA MET A 26 -1.94 -4.50 6.27
C MET A 26 -1.92 -5.25 7.60
N LEU A 27 -0.86 -5.06 8.39
CA LEU A 27 -0.72 -5.64 9.71
C LEU A 27 -1.29 -4.67 10.75
N ASP A 28 -2.27 -5.12 11.53
CA ASP A 28 -3.03 -4.30 12.47
C ASP A 28 -2.70 -4.61 13.94
N GLY A 29 -2.06 -5.75 14.23
CA GLY A 29 -1.57 -6.05 15.57
C GLY A 29 -0.98 -7.44 15.73
N LEU A 30 -0.16 -7.62 16.77
CA LEU A 30 0.33 -8.92 17.20
C LEU A 30 -0.64 -9.49 18.24
N VAL A 31 -1.04 -10.75 18.08
CA VAL A 31 -1.93 -11.42 19.02
C VAL A 31 -1.12 -12.44 19.79
N LEU A 32 -0.86 -12.13 21.06
CA LEU A 32 -0.03 -12.93 21.96
C LEU A 32 -0.93 -13.74 22.88
N ALA A 33 -1.11 -15.01 22.54
CA ALA A 33 -1.79 -16.03 23.34
C ALA A 33 -0.97 -16.50 24.54
N ARG A 34 -1.54 -17.36 25.39
CA ARG A 34 -0.84 -17.96 26.53
C ARG A 34 0.05 -19.13 26.09
N SER A 35 -0.37 -19.87 25.08
CA SER A 35 0.43 -20.86 24.38
C SER A 35 1.10 -20.28 23.13
N ALA A 36 2.37 -20.65 22.90
CA ALA A 36 3.11 -20.22 21.70
C ALA A 36 2.42 -20.67 20.39
N PHE A 37 1.65 -21.77 20.44
CA PHE A 37 0.92 -22.29 19.27
C PHE A 37 -0.25 -21.38 18.85
N HIS A 38 -0.87 -20.68 19.80
CA HIS A 38 -2.05 -19.84 19.56
C HIS A 38 -1.69 -18.37 19.26
N HIS A 39 -0.39 -18.02 19.25
CA HIS A 39 0.06 -16.73 18.78
C HIS A 39 -0.36 -16.48 17.32
N SER A 40 -0.72 -15.24 17.00
CA SER A 40 -1.16 -14.87 15.67
C SER A 40 -1.02 -13.36 15.44
N MET A 41 -1.74 -12.84 14.45
CA MET A 41 -1.74 -11.43 14.09
C MET A 41 -3.13 -10.98 13.65
N ASN A 42 -3.49 -9.74 13.96
CA ASN A 42 -4.61 -9.07 13.33
C ASN A 42 -4.12 -8.41 12.04
N TYR A 43 -4.81 -8.63 10.93
CA TYR A 43 -4.41 -8.16 9.62
C TYR A 43 -5.60 -8.11 8.65
N ARG A 44 -5.41 -7.36 7.57
CA ARG A 44 -6.26 -7.35 6.38
C ARG A 44 -5.38 -7.63 5.18
N SER A 45 -5.79 -8.55 4.32
CA SER A 45 -5.08 -8.81 3.07
C SER A 45 -6.04 -9.04 1.92
N VAL A 46 -5.54 -8.76 0.72
CA VAL A 46 -6.18 -9.14 -0.54
C VAL A 46 -5.13 -9.78 -1.43
N VAL A 47 -5.53 -10.84 -2.12
CA VAL A 47 -4.80 -11.48 -3.19
C VAL A 47 -5.60 -11.28 -4.47
N VAL A 48 -4.96 -10.78 -5.52
CA VAL A 48 -5.56 -10.56 -6.84
C VAL A 48 -4.79 -11.36 -7.87
N PHE A 49 -5.51 -12.14 -8.67
CA PHE A 49 -4.95 -12.90 -9.78
C PHE A 49 -5.35 -12.28 -11.12
N GLY A 50 -4.49 -12.42 -12.12
CA GLY A 50 -4.85 -12.09 -13.49
C GLY A 50 -3.64 -11.91 -14.40
N LYS A 51 -3.90 -11.41 -15.60
CA LYS A 51 -2.87 -11.04 -16.58
C LYS A 51 -2.86 -9.53 -16.74
N ALA A 52 -1.69 -8.93 -16.57
CA ALA A 52 -1.55 -7.50 -16.70
C ALA A 52 -1.49 -7.09 -18.18
N THR A 53 -2.07 -5.94 -18.52
CA THR A 53 -2.05 -5.37 -19.88
C THR A 53 -1.28 -4.05 -19.90
N VAL A 54 -0.53 -3.80 -20.97
CA VAL A 54 0.23 -2.55 -21.11
C VAL A 54 -0.71 -1.39 -21.43
N VAL A 55 -0.54 -0.28 -20.73
CA VAL A 55 -1.14 1.01 -21.09
C VAL A 55 -0.27 1.65 -22.16
N THR A 56 -0.75 1.69 -23.40
CA THR A 56 -0.02 2.21 -24.56
C THR A 56 -0.36 3.66 -24.89
N ASP A 57 -1.62 4.05 -24.66
CA ASP A 57 -2.08 5.41 -24.91
C ASP A 57 -1.41 6.41 -23.95
N SER A 58 -0.92 7.51 -24.52
CA SER A 58 -0.13 8.49 -23.76
C SER A 58 -0.98 9.31 -22.79
N GLN A 59 -2.25 9.56 -23.13
CA GLN A 59 -3.18 10.27 -22.28
C GLN A 59 -3.56 9.40 -21.07
N GLN A 60 -3.87 8.12 -21.31
CA GLN A 60 -4.15 7.15 -20.25
C GLN A 60 -2.94 6.93 -19.33
N LYS A 61 -1.70 6.96 -19.88
CA LYS A 61 -0.49 6.93 -19.05
C LYS A 61 -0.41 8.13 -18.12
N LEU A 62 -0.71 9.34 -18.62
CA LEU A 62 -0.69 10.56 -17.82
C LEU A 62 -1.74 10.50 -16.70
N GLU A 63 -2.96 10.06 -17.02
CA GLU A 63 -4.05 9.87 -16.05
C GLU A 63 -3.67 8.84 -14.98
N ALA A 64 -3.03 7.74 -15.36
CA ALA A 64 -2.55 6.74 -14.41
C ALA A 64 -1.46 7.32 -13.47
N LEU A 65 -0.51 8.10 -14.00
CA LEU A 65 0.52 8.77 -13.18
C LEU A 65 -0.09 9.81 -12.23
N GLN A 66 -1.06 10.59 -12.71
CA GLN A 66 -1.80 11.51 -11.86
C GLN A 66 -2.51 10.76 -10.73
N ALA A 67 -3.23 9.68 -11.06
CA ALA A 67 -3.89 8.84 -10.06
C ALA A 67 -2.91 8.25 -9.04
N PHE A 68 -1.71 7.83 -9.46
CA PHE A 68 -0.67 7.38 -8.52
C PHE A 68 -0.20 8.50 -7.60
N THR A 69 0.11 9.68 -8.13
CA THR A 69 0.58 10.82 -7.33
C THR A 69 -0.47 11.24 -6.31
N GLU A 70 -1.73 11.38 -6.73
CA GLU A 70 -2.84 11.75 -5.86
C GLU A 70 -3.20 10.65 -4.85
N HIS A 71 -3.00 9.38 -5.19
CA HIS A 71 -3.15 8.28 -4.24
C HIS A 71 -2.06 8.27 -3.16
N VAL A 72 -0.83 8.66 -3.50
CA VAL A 72 0.27 8.74 -2.53
C VAL A 72 0.04 9.89 -1.56
N ILE A 73 -0.23 11.08 -2.10
CA ILE A 73 -0.52 12.28 -1.32
C ILE A 73 -1.44 13.23 -2.10
N PRO A 74 -2.71 13.39 -1.68
CA PRO A 74 -3.66 14.25 -2.37
C PRO A 74 -3.19 15.71 -2.45
N GLY A 75 -3.39 16.35 -3.60
CA GLY A 75 -3.00 17.72 -3.91
C GLY A 75 -1.57 17.88 -4.44
N ARG A 76 -0.78 16.80 -4.47
CA ARG A 76 0.63 16.89 -4.89
C ARG A 76 0.79 17.09 -6.39
N TRP A 77 -0.12 16.56 -7.21
CA TRP A 77 -0.03 16.65 -8.67
C TRP A 77 -0.06 18.08 -9.18
N ASP A 78 -0.90 18.92 -8.58
CA ASP A 78 -1.09 20.31 -9.01
C ASP A 78 0.08 21.23 -8.60
N GLU A 79 0.86 20.84 -7.58
CA GLU A 79 2.02 21.62 -7.11
C GLU A 79 3.30 21.30 -7.91
N VAL A 80 3.45 20.08 -8.40
CA VAL A 80 4.69 19.64 -9.05
C VAL A 80 4.62 19.80 -10.56
N ARG A 81 5.78 19.98 -11.20
CA ARG A 81 5.88 19.97 -12.66
C ARG A 81 5.31 18.62 -13.20
N PRO A 82 4.39 18.66 -14.19
CA PRO A 82 3.91 17.45 -14.84
C PRO A 82 5.01 16.64 -15.54
N PRO A 83 4.86 15.30 -15.69
CA PRO A 83 5.82 14.48 -16.42
C PRO A 83 6.09 14.98 -17.84
N SER A 84 7.35 15.01 -18.22
CA SER A 84 7.80 15.32 -19.57
C SER A 84 7.53 14.14 -20.51
N ARG A 85 7.57 14.40 -21.82
CA ARG A 85 7.43 13.34 -22.84
C ARG A 85 8.48 12.23 -22.68
N GLN A 86 9.71 12.59 -22.33
CA GLN A 86 10.78 11.62 -22.12
C GLN A 86 10.51 10.74 -20.89
N GLU A 87 10.03 11.33 -19.78
CA GLU A 87 9.65 10.57 -18.58
C GLU A 87 8.47 9.62 -18.85
N LEU A 88 7.47 10.05 -19.63
CA LEU A 88 6.34 9.22 -20.04
C LEU A 88 6.77 8.03 -20.92
N GLN A 89 7.69 8.27 -21.88
CA GLN A 89 8.26 7.21 -22.72
C GLN A 89 9.13 6.24 -21.93
N GLY A 90 9.88 6.76 -20.95
CA GLY A 90 10.72 5.99 -20.03
C GLY A 90 9.97 5.23 -18.94
N THR A 91 8.63 5.28 -18.93
CA THR A 91 7.79 4.63 -17.91
C THR A 91 6.87 3.57 -18.54
N LEU A 92 6.97 2.34 -18.06
CA LEU A 92 6.04 1.26 -18.37
C LEU A 92 4.91 1.26 -17.33
N ILE A 93 3.66 1.28 -17.80
CA ILE A 93 2.47 1.20 -16.95
C ILE A 93 1.67 -0.03 -17.37
N LEU A 94 1.30 -0.83 -16.37
CA LEU A 94 0.49 -2.03 -16.51
C LEU A 94 -0.84 -1.86 -15.75
N SER A 95 -1.93 -2.29 -16.37
CA SER A 95 -3.24 -2.43 -15.73
C SER A 95 -3.47 -3.90 -15.38
N LEU A 96 -4.05 -4.17 -14.22
CA LEU A 96 -4.50 -5.52 -13.83
C LEU A 96 -6.00 -5.43 -13.51
N PRO A 97 -6.84 -6.25 -14.14
CA PRO A 97 -8.25 -6.33 -13.78
C PRO A 97 -8.41 -6.93 -12.38
N LEU A 98 -9.35 -6.42 -11.59
CA LEU A 98 -9.68 -6.96 -10.26
C LEU A 98 -10.78 -8.04 -10.33
N ALA A 99 -10.83 -8.80 -11.42
CA ALA A 99 -11.90 -9.78 -11.67
C ALA A 99 -11.78 -11.02 -10.77
N GLU A 100 -10.56 -11.43 -10.42
CA GLU A 100 -10.29 -12.57 -9.54
C GLU A 100 -9.53 -12.08 -8.31
N ALA A 101 -10.21 -11.99 -7.18
CA ALA A 101 -9.63 -11.54 -5.93
C ALA A 101 -10.21 -12.29 -4.72
N SER A 102 -9.39 -12.48 -3.69
CA SER A 102 -9.78 -13.04 -2.41
C SER A 102 -9.25 -12.17 -1.28
N ALA A 103 -10.10 -11.84 -0.31
CA ALA A 103 -9.75 -11.02 0.83
C ALA A 103 -9.82 -11.83 2.13
N LYS A 104 -8.92 -11.53 3.06
CA LYS A 104 -8.91 -12.13 4.40
C LYS A 104 -8.72 -11.06 5.44
N VAL A 105 -9.52 -11.15 6.50
CA VAL A 105 -9.41 -10.29 7.67
C VAL A 105 -9.31 -11.18 8.89
N ARG A 106 -8.35 -10.88 9.77
CA ARG A 106 -8.29 -11.44 11.12
C ARG A 106 -8.29 -10.28 12.12
N THR A 107 -9.24 -10.32 13.03
CA THR A 107 -9.37 -9.40 14.16
C THR A 107 -9.64 -10.19 15.43
N GLY A 108 -9.55 -9.53 16.58
CA GLY A 108 -9.90 -10.12 17.86
C GLY A 108 -8.72 -10.59 18.70
N HIS A 109 -9.06 -11.13 19.85
CA HIS A 109 -8.15 -11.56 20.92
C HIS A 109 -7.49 -12.91 20.62
N PRO A 110 -6.51 -13.34 21.42
CA PRO A 110 -6.06 -14.72 21.41
C PRO A 110 -7.22 -15.67 21.72
N ILE A 111 -7.20 -16.85 21.09
CA ILE A 111 -8.10 -17.96 21.37
C ILE A 111 -7.21 -19.05 21.93
N ASP A 112 -7.22 -19.22 23.25
CA ASP A 112 -6.44 -20.23 23.96
C ASP A 112 -7.29 -21.48 24.21
N ASP A 113 -6.64 -22.61 24.49
CA ASP A 113 -7.35 -23.79 24.99
C ASP A 113 -7.77 -23.57 26.45
N GLU A 114 -8.89 -24.18 26.88
CA GLU A 114 -9.45 -23.97 28.23
C GLU A 114 -8.44 -24.17 29.37
N ALA A 115 -7.54 -25.15 29.23
CA ALA A 115 -6.51 -25.43 30.23
C ALA A 115 -5.47 -24.29 30.35
N ASP A 116 -5.21 -23.56 29.28
CA ASP A 116 -4.19 -22.52 29.23
C ASP A 116 -4.63 -21.24 29.95
N TYR A 117 -5.94 -21.01 30.12
CA TYR A 117 -6.45 -19.82 30.84
C TYR A 117 -6.00 -19.74 32.30
N GLN A 118 -5.56 -20.86 32.89
CA GLN A 118 -5.00 -20.91 34.25
C GLN A 118 -3.50 -20.56 34.30
N LEU A 119 -2.82 -20.48 33.15
CA LEU A 119 -1.39 -20.13 33.11
C LEU A 119 -1.19 -18.68 33.58
N PRO A 120 -0.23 -18.41 34.48
CA PRO A 120 0.04 -17.07 34.99
C PRO A 120 0.90 -16.26 34.01
N VAL A 121 0.48 -16.20 32.74
CA VAL A 121 1.15 -15.44 31.66
C VAL A 121 0.20 -14.42 31.07
N TRP A 122 0.73 -13.28 30.67
CA TRP A 122 -0.06 -12.26 29.99
C TRP A 122 -0.45 -12.74 28.59
N ALA A 123 -1.69 -12.47 28.19
CA ALA A 123 -2.17 -12.67 26.83
C ALA A 123 -3.01 -11.46 26.40
N GLY A 124 -2.88 -11.07 25.13
CA GLY A 124 -3.51 -9.87 24.62
C GLY A 124 -3.09 -9.52 23.21
N ILE A 125 -3.27 -8.25 22.86
CA ILE A 125 -2.97 -7.72 21.54
C ILE A 125 -1.98 -6.57 21.71
N VAL A 126 -0.95 -6.53 20.87
CA VAL A 126 -0.10 -5.35 20.66
C VAL A 126 -0.58 -4.69 19.36
N PRO A 127 -1.38 -3.60 19.42
CA PRO A 127 -1.88 -2.93 18.22
C PRO A 127 -0.74 -2.32 17.41
N LEU A 128 -0.82 -2.40 16.09
CA LEU A 128 0.15 -1.82 15.17
C LEU A 128 -0.58 -0.87 14.22
N HIS A 129 -0.03 0.32 14.04
CA HIS A 129 -0.54 1.31 13.11
C HIS A 129 0.63 2.01 12.41
N LEU A 130 0.43 2.35 11.14
CA LEU A 130 1.38 3.18 10.41
C LEU A 130 1.00 4.65 10.61
N ALA A 131 1.88 5.42 11.22
CA ALA A 131 1.71 6.85 11.41
C ALA A 131 2.75 7.63 10.58
N ALA A 132 2.31 8.72 9.95
CA ALA A 132 3.21 9.73 9.42
C ALA A 132 3.68 10.63 10.56
N THR A 133 4.93 11.09 10.48
CA THR A 133 5.51 12.06 11.42
C THR A 133 5.70 13.40 10.72
N GLU A 134 6.27 14.38 11.43
CA GLU A 134 6.57 15.69 10.88
C GLU A 134 7.35 15.60 9.54
N PRO A 135 6.90 16.31 8.49
CA PRO A 135 7.61 16.37 7.22
C PRO A 135 9.02 16.95 7.40
N VAL A 136 10.00 16.33 6.75
CA VAL A 136 11.39 16.80 6.76
C VAL A 136 11.68 17.45 5.41
N SER A 137 11.99 18.74 5.42
CA SER A 137 12.36 19.49 4.21
C SER A 137 13.71 19.01 3.65
N ASP A 138 13.82 19.00 2.32
CA ASP A 138 15.10 18.80 1.63
C ASP A 138 16.07 19.93 2.05
N PRO A 139 17.32 19.62 2.49
CA PRO A 139 18.33 20.63 2.79
C PRO A 139 18.64 21.61 1.64
N ARG A 140 18.29 21.26 0.39
CA ARG A 140 18.45 22.11 -0.79
C ARG A 140 17.22 22.97 -1.10
N LEU A 141 16.13 22.80 -0.36
CA LEU A 141 14.93 23.62 -0.53
C LEU A 141 15.23 25.06 -0.07
N PRO A 142 14.93 26.09 -0.90
CA PRO A 142 15.00 27.47 -0.45
C PRO A 142 14.20 27.68 0.85
N LEU A 143 14.80 28.36 1.83
CA LEU A 143 14.23 28.51 3.18
C LEU A 143 12.85 29.18 3.22
N GLU A 144 12.52 29.94 2.18
CA GLU A 144 11.25 30.66 2.06
C GLU A 144 10.09 29.76 1.64
N ILE A 145 10.35 28.54 1.15
CA ILE A 145 9.30 27.62 0.70
C ILE A 145 8.77 26.86 1.92
N PRO A 146 7.52 27.12 2.36
CA PRO A 146 6.95 26.42 3.49
C PRO A 146 6.57 24.99 3.11
N VAL A 147 6.45 24.13 4.12
CA VAL A 147 5.82 22.81 3.92
C VAL A 147 4.35 23.04 3.54
N PRO A 148 3.86 22.44 2.45
CA PRO A 148 2.48 22.64 2.00
C PRO A 148 1.48 22.02 2.99
N GLY A 149 0.28 22.61 3.06
CA GLY A 149 -0.75 22.19 4.02
C GLY A 149 -1.17 20.73 3.89
N TYR A 150 -1.18 20.15 2.68
CA TYR A 150 -1.50 18.73 2.50
C TYR A 150 -0.42 17.79 3.05
N ALA A 151 0.83 18.25 3.14
CA ALA A 151 1.94 17.47 3.72
C ALA A 151 1.97 17.60 5.24
N LEU A 152 1.75 18.80 5.78
CA LEU A 152 1.64 19.02 7.23
C LEU A 152 0.48 18.23 7.85
N ASN A 153 -0.64 18.17 7.14
CA ASN A 153 -1.85 17.47 7.60
C ASN A 153 -1.95 16.04 7.04
N TYR A 154 -0.86 15.49 6.49
CA TYR A 154 -0.91 14.15 5.92
C TYR A 154 -1.13 13.12 7.02
N CYS A 155 -2.27 12.44 6.96
CA CYS A 155 -2.55 11.28 7.78
C CYS A 155 -2.83 10.09 6.87
N ARG A 156 -2.16 8.97 7.13
CA ARG A 156 -2.52 7.70 6.52
C ARG A 156 -3.66 7.09 7.34
N CYS A 157 -4.86 7.65 7.20
CA CYS A 157 -6.03 7.10 7.90
C CYS A 157 -6.22 5.64 7.48
N ALA A 158 -6.41 4.76 8.46
CA ALA A 158 -7.08 3.49 8.16
C ALA A 158 -8.42 3.84 7.50
N PRO A 159 -8.82 3.20 6.38
CA PRO A 159 -10.14 3.43 5.84
C PRO A 159 -11.16 3.20 6.96
N ASN A 160 -12.00 4.20 7.18
CA ASN A 160 -12.97 4.27 8.27
C ASN A 160 -13.65 2.91 8.49
N SER A 161 -13.51 2.36 9.71
CA SER A 161 -14.44 1.37 10.22
C SER A 161 -15.77 2.07 10.54
N ASN A 162 -16.53 2.41 9.51
CA ASN A 162 -17.95 2.80 9.56
C ASN A 162 -18.54 2.21 8.27
N SER A 163 -19.38 1.19 8.28
CA SER A 163 -20.65 1.04 9.01
C SER A 163 -20.97 -0.44 9.22
#